data_AF-A0A851DS14-F1
#
_entry.id   AF-A0A851DS14-F1
#
_cell.length_a   1.000
_cell.length_b   1.000
_cell.length_c   1.000
_cell.angle_alpha   90.00
_cell.angle_beta   90.00
_cell.angle_gamma   90.00
#
_symmetry.space_group_name_H-M   'P 1'
#
loop_
_entity.id
_entity.type
_entity.pdbx_description
1 polymer ?
#
loop_
_entity_poly.entity_id
_entity_poly.type
_entity_poly.pdbx_seq_one_letter_code
_entity_poly.pdbx_strand_id
1 'polypeptide(L)' 'QLDFWRHPTSPGRSVDLRVPFSSLQTVKSFLESNRISYSVMIEDVQELLDEEKKMMAKSRRVARSISTFDFASYHTLDEV' A
#
# COMPACT_ATOMS: atom_id res chain seq x y z
N GLN A 1 -13.40 3.93 -7.19
CA GLN A 1 -13.56 4.47 -5.82
C GLN A 1 -12.17 4.83 -5.30
N LEU A 2 -11.99 6.02 -4.74
CA LEU A 2 -10.71 6.48 -4.20
C LEU A 2 -10.56 6.00 -2.75
N ASP A 3 -9.33 5.76 -2.32
CA ASP A 3 -9.01 5.24 -1.00
C ASP A 3 -7.99 6.15 -0.28
N PHE A 4 -8.37 6.68 0.87
CA PHE A 4 -7.54 7.63 1.64
C PHE A 4 -6.69 6.86 2.65
N TRP A 5 -5.39 6.79 2.41
CA TRP A 5 -4.43 6.23 3.35
C TRP A 5 -4.12 7.19 4.49
N ARG A 6 -4.15 8.49 4.19
CA ARG A 6 -4.07 9.55 5.19
C ARG A 6 -5.15 10.59 4.90
N HIS A 7 -6.12 10.66 5.80
CA HIS A 7 -7.25 11.57 5.65
C HIS A 7 -6.84 13.05 5.78
N PRO A 8 -7.56 13.96 5.09
CA PRO A 8 -7.41 15.39 5.30
C PRO A 8 -7.81 15.78 6.73
N THR A 9 -6.93 16.51 7.41
CA THR A 9 -7.17 16.96 8.79
C THR A 9 -7.23 18.48 8.91
N SER A 10 -6.29 19.20 8.30
CA SER A 10 -6.19 20.66 8.37
C SER A 10 -5.41 21.20 7.18
N PRO A 11 -5.58 22.49 6.80
CA PRO A 11 -4.75 23.12 5.78
C PRO A 11 -3.25 22.97 6.08
N GLY A 12 -2.45 22.76 5.04
CA GLY A 12 -1.00 22.60 5.14
C GLY A 12 -0.51 21.21 5.59
N ARG A 13 -1.39 20.28 5.97
CA ARG A 13 -1.04 18.87 6.19
C ARG A 13 -1.24 18.05 4.93
N SER A 14 -0.32 17.13 4.66
CA SER A 14 -0.40 16.24 3.49
C SER A 14 -1.55 15.23 3.62
N VAL A 15 -2.04 14.79 2.47
CA VAL A 15 -3.09 13.79 2.29
C VAL A 15 -2.52 12.72 1.38
N ASP A 16 -2.68 11.45 1.76
CA ASP A 16 -2.17 10.32 1.00
C ASP A 16 -3.37 9.53 0.46
N LEU A 17 -3.42 9.37 -0.86
CA LEU A 17 -4.57 8.83 -1.59
C LEU A 17 -4.12 7.75 -2.57
N ARG A 18 -4.68 6.55 -2.44
CA ARG A 18 -4.58 5.51 -3.45
C ARG A 18 -5.64 5.72 -4.52
N VAL A 19 -5.17 5.86 -5.76
CA VAL A 19 -6.01 6.07 -6.93
C VAL A 19 -6.01 4.81 -7.78
N PRO A 20 -7.18 4.19 -8.05
CA PRO A 20 -7.26 3.08 -9.00
C PRO A 20 -6.81 3.53 -10.40
N PHE A 21 -6.12 2.66 -11.12
CA PHE A 21 -5.57 2.96 -12.44
C PHE A 21 -6.62 3.54 -13.41
N SER A 22 -7.84 2.99 -13.40
CA SER A 22 -8.96 3.45 -14.25
C SER A 22 -9.39 4.90 -14.00
N SER A 23 -9.08 5.47 -12.84
CA SER A 23 -9.44 6.84 -12.46
C SER A 23 -8.24 7.79 -12.42
N LEU A 24 -7.02 7.30 -12.70
CA LEU A 24 -5.78 8.06 -12.50
C LEU A 24 -5.75 9.36 -13.31
N GLN A 25 -6.11 9.30 -14.59
CA GLN A 25 -6.12 10.48 -15.45
C GLN A 25 -7.12 11.54 -14.96
N THR A 26 -8.34 11.11 -14.60
CA THR A 26 -9.38 12.00 -14.09
C THR A 26 -8.94 12.70 -12.80
N VAL A 27 -8.30 11.98 -11.87
CA VAL A 27 -7.82 12.56 -10.62
C VAL A 27 -6.67 13.54 -10.87
N LYS A 28 -5.70 13.19 -11.71
CA LYS A 28 -4.58 14.11 -12.05
C LYS A 28 -5.10 15.42 -12.65
N SER A 29 -6.00 15.33 -13.63
CA SER A 29 -6.61 16.52 -14.25
C SER A 29 -7.43 17.35 -13.24
N PHE A 30 -8.10 16.72 -12.28
CA PHE A 30 -8.78 17.42 -11.19
C PHE A 30 -7.79 18.18 -10.30
N LEU A 31 -6.69 17.56 -9.88
CA LEU A 31 -5.68 18.20 -9.04
C LEU A 31 -5.03 19.38 -9.76
N GLU A 32 -4.68 19.21 -11.03
CA GLU A 32 -4.04 20.23 -11.87
C GLU A 32 -4.96 21.44 -12.11
N SER A 33 -6.24 21.20 -12.46
CA SER A 33 -7.22 22.27 -12.67
C SER A 33 -7.51 23.08 -11.40
N ASN A 34 -7.38 22.47 -10.23
CA ASN A 34 -7.54 23.13 -8.93
C ASN A 34 -6.22 23.65 -8.34
N ARG A 35 -5.09 23.54 -9.07
CA ARG A 35 -3.74 23.93 -8.62
C ARG A 35 -3.33 23.28 -7.29
N ILE A 36 -3.74 22.03 -7.09
CA ILE A 36 -3.34 21.23 -5.94
C ILE A 36 -2.05 20.51 -6.32
N SER A 37 -0.94 20.90 -5.68
CA SER A 37 0.34 20.21 -5.85
C SER A 37 0.26 18.78 -5.34
N TYR A 38 0.86 17.86 -6.08
CA TYR A 38 0.94 16.45 -5.71
C TYR A 38 2.29 15.85 -6.11
N SER A 39 2.63 14.72 -5.49
CA SER A 39 3.72 13.85 -5.89
C SER A 39 3.25 12.39 -5.86
N VAL A 40 3.87 11.55 -6.67
CA VAL A 40 3.61 10.10 -6.67
C VAL A 40 4.58 9.45 -5.69
N MET A 41 4.06 8.95 -4.56
CA MET A 41 4.89 8.25 -3.57
C MET A 41 5.12 6.78 -3.92
N ILE A 42 4.11 6.13 -4.50
CA ILE A 42 4.13 4.74 -4.93
C ILE A 42 3.55 4.69 -6.34
N GLU A 43 4.35 4.23 -7.31
CA GLU A 43 3.93 4.15 -8.71
C GLU A 43 2.93 3.01 -8.93
N ASP A 44 3.24 1.83 -8.40
CA ASP A 44 2.38 0.65 -8.46
C ASP A 44 2.28 -0.05 -7.10
N VAL A 45 1.07 -0.07 -6.54
CA VAL A 45 0.80 -0.77 -5.28
C VAL A 45 0.81 -2.29 -5.48
N GLN A 46 0.52 -2.78 -6.68
CA GLN A 46 0.48 -4.21 -6.97
C GLN A 46 1.88 -4.82 -6.88
N GLU A 47 2.91 -4.12 -7.36
CA GLU A 47 4.31 -4.58 -7.29
C GLU A 47 4.75 -4.81 -5.83
N LEU A 48 4.42 -3.88 -4.94
CA LEU A 48 4.71 -4.02 -3.51
C LEU A 48 3.98 -5.21 -2.87
N LEU A 49 2.71 -5.41 -3.21
CA LEU A 49 1.92 -6.54 -2.71
C LEU A 49 2.45 -7.88 -3.22
N ASP A 50 2.95 -7.93 -4.44
CA ASP A 50 3.50 -9.15 -5.03
C ASP A 50 4.84 -9.55 -4.39
N GLU A 51 5.71 -8.57 -4.11
CA GLU A 51 6.95 -8.83 -3.37
C GLU A 51 6.66 -9.24 -1.91
N GLU A 52 5.69 -8.62 -1.23
CA GLU A 52 5.27 -9.03 0.11
C GLU A 52 4.79 -10.49 0.14
N LYS A 53 3.89 -10.88 -0.78
CA LYS A 53 3.40 -12.27 -0.87
C LYS A 53 4.52 -13.27 -1.13
N LYS A 54 5.48 -12.91 -1.98
CA LYS A 54 6.64 -13.74 -2.29
C LYS A 54 7.55 -13.92 -1.07
N MET A 55 7.75 -12.88 -0.26
CA MET A 55 8.48 -12.98 1.00
C MET A 55 7.75 -13.89 2.00
N MET A 56 6.44 -13.72 2.17
CA MET A 56 5.62 -14.60 3.03
C MET A 56 5.72 -16.07 2.60
N ALA A 57 5.58 -16.36 1.30
CA ALA A 57 5.69 -17.71 0.76
C ALA A 57 7.08 -18.33 0.99
N LYS A 58 8.14 -17.51 0.93
CA LYS A 58 9.51 -17.95 1.23
C LYS A 58 9.66 -18.28 2.71
N SER A 59 9.18 -17.42 3.61
CA SER A 59 9.27 -17.63 5.06
C SER A 59 8.52 -18.89 5.50
N ARG A 60 7.29 -19.09 5.03
CA ARG A 60 6.48 -20.30 5.32
C ARG A 60 7.15 -21.61 4.89
N ARG A 61 7.96 -21.60 3.82
CA ARG A 61 8.72 -22.79 3.40
C ARG A 61 9.87 -23.12 4.35
N VAL A 62 10.38 -22.14 5.09
CA VAL A 62 11.52 -22.27 6.01
C VAL A 62 11.05 -22.62 7.42
N ALA A 63 9.98 -22.00 7.90
CA ALA A 63 9.40 -22.29 9.22
C ALA A 63 8.70 -23.67 9.21
N ARG A 64 9.34 -24.69 9.79
CA ARG A 64 8.83 -26.08 9.82
C ARG A 64 8.18 -26.48 11.16
N SER A 65 8.19 -25.60 12.17
CA SER A 65 7.60 -25.88 13.49
C SER A 65 7.27 -24.61 14.29
N ILE A 66 6.37 -24.72 15.28
CA ILE A 66 5.96 -23.63 16.18
C ILE A 66 7.13 -23.11 17.04
N SER A 67 8.12 -23.94 17.35
CA SER A 67 9.30 -23.52 18.12
C SER A 67 10.27 -22.63 17.33
N THR A 68 10.02 -22.40 16.04
CA THR A 68 10.82 -21.57 15.13
C THR A 68 9.97 -20.47 14.47
N PHE A 69 9.06 -19.86 15.23
CA PHE A 69 8.23 -18.76 14.71
C PHE A 69 9.10 -17.57 14.29
N ASP A 70 8.93 -17.11 13.06
CA ASP A 70 9.69 -16.00 12.50
C ASP A 70 8.95 -14.67 12.68
N PHE A 71 9.34 -13.90 13.70
CA PHE A 71 8.77 -12.58 13.98
C PHE A 71 9.14 -11.50 12.94
N ALA A 72 10.09 -11.77 12.03
CA ALA A 72 10.46 -10.84 10.97
C ALA A 72 9.61 -11.01 9.70
N SER A 73 8.62 -11.91 9.71
CA SER A 73 7.73 -12.20 8.58
C SER A 73 6.27 -11.94 8.93
N TYR A 74 5.47 -11.61 7.92
CA TYR A 74 4.01 -11.57 8.05
C TYR A 74 3.42 -12.98 8.04
N HIS A 75 2.37 -13.17 8.83
CA HIS A 75 1.68 -14.45 9.00
C HIS A 75 0.18 -14.29 8.74
N THR A 76 -0.48 -15.37 8.36
CA THR A 76 -1.93 -15.44 8.26
C THR A 76 -2.58 -15.56 9.63
N LEU A 77 -3.89 -15.29 9.72
CA LEU A 77 -4.62 -15.36 10.99
C LEU A 77 -4.60 -16.76 11.62
N ASP A 78 -4.57 -17.83 10.81
CA ASP A 78 -4.49 -19.21 11.33
C ASP A 78 -3.09 -19.58 11.88
N GLU A 79 -2.06 -18.80 11.52
CA GLU A 79 -0.67 -19.00 11.96
C GLU A 79 -0.36 -18.28 13.29
N VAL A 80 -1.27 -17.43 13.79
CA VAL A 80 -1.13 -16.63 15.04
C VAL A 80 -2.14 -17.02 16.11
#